data_AF-A0A2L2YPW5-F1
#
_entry.id   AF-A0A2L2YPW5-F1
#
_cell.length_a   1.000
_cell.length_b   1.000
_cell.length_c   1.000
_cell.angle_alpha   90.00
_cell.angle_beta   90.00
_cell.angle_gamma   90.00
#
_symmetry.space_group_name_H-M   'P 1'
#
loop_
_entity.id
_entity.type
_entity.pdbx_description
1 polymer ?
#
loop_
_entity_poly.entity_id
_entity_poly.type
_entity_poly.pdbx_seq_one_letter_code
_entity_poly.pdbx_strand_id
1 'polypeptide(L)'
;MGDVKCYLRKMDFPSVVPEALRHIQKLFLPDCTSQQLGLLKELSEEFVFFEIDKWGNSRNQKLPPIKELQIVDRIAWYFRQPENDQKMATFQVLFPFGSKLLDNRLPVLGKLLSLAIATENGNVLSYIGTWMQLCTCHSDYSAYIAKAVIREHIKPASKNELVRNLPMISPIFCASLISAITNMYLTSCPPDHIIQTILIWINMSPTLCFSPFKLSVPTSFNYPGPQTPIPGLMFWCILSPLYKECAENVEGQDISAETFSSLLLALLQCMIKSTVSRDPSWCEAVSITSVIVIAETLKKMSLSLPKDRLDTSLDRFAMCVEVALSTNCLHVYPERLGKLFHNCLQLPYNRPMKFVIQNWSNVIGGVMKT
;
A
#
# COMPACT_ATOMS: atom_id res chain seq x y z
N MET A 1 34.59 17.56 -2.57
CA MET A 1 33.46 16.96 -1.78
C MET A 1 33.14 17.77 -0.53
N GLY A 2 34.14 18.27 0.22
CA GLY A 2 33.91 19.27 1.29
C GLY A 2 33.27 20.58 0.81
N ASP A 3 33.35 20.88 -0.49
CA ASP A 3 32.85 22.12 -1.09
C ASP A 3 31.33 22.28 -0.99
N VAL A 4 30.56 21.19 -1.12
CA VAL A 4 29.09 21.24 -1.04
C VAL A 4 28.64 21.62 0.37
N LYS A 5 29.23 21.01 1.40
CA LYS A 5 28.91 21.37 2.79
C LYS A 5 29.33 22.79 3.11
N CYS A 6 30.52 23.21 2.67
CA CYS A 6 30.99 24.59 2.84
C CYS A 6 30.07 25.61 2.15
N TYR A 7 29.52 25.27 0.99
CA TYR A 7 28.53 26.09 0.29
C TYR A 7 27.21 26.17 1.07
N LEU A 8 26.62 25.03 1.44
CA LEU A 8 25.33 24.98 2.13
C LEU A 8 25.38 25.66 3.51
N ARG A 9 26.51 25.61 4.22
CA ARG A 9 26.71 26.31 5.51
C ARG A 9 26.65 27.82 5.42
N LYS A 10 26.79 28.41 4.22
CA LYS A 10 26.65 29.86 4.00
C LYS A 10 25.20 30.29 3.77
N MET A 11 24.27 29.34 3.67
CA MET A 11 22.86 29.63 3.40
C MET A 11 22.06 29.69 4.70
N ASP A 12 21.12 30.63 4.73
CA ASP A 12 20.21 30.76 5.85
C ASP A 12 19.04 29.77 5.77
N PHE A 13 18.56 29.39 6.95
CA PHE A 13 17.32 28.62 7.08
C PHE A 13 16.10 29.54 6.84
N PRO A 14 15.05 29.07 6.12
CA PRO A 14 14.84 27.73 5.59
C PRO A 14 15.32 27.52 4.14
N SER A 15 15.96 28.52 3.52
CA SER A 15 16.38 28.49 2.11
C SER A 15 17.45 27.42 1.81
N VAL A 16 18.22 27.01 2.81
CA VAL A 16 19.19 25.91 2.69
C VAL A 16 18.54 24.55 2.40
N VAL A 17 17.29 24.31 2.84
CA VAL A 17 16.64 23.00 2.73
C VAL A 17 16.41 22.61 1.25
N PRO A 18 15.74 23.43 0.41
CA PRO A 18 15.59 23.09 -1.01
C PRO A 18 16.93 22.96 -1.75
N GLU A 19 17.95 23.73 -1.36
CA GLU A 19 19.26 23.65 -2.02
C GLU A 19 19.99 22.36 -1.66
N ALA A 20 19.92 21.94 -0.39
CA ALA A 20 20.41 20.64 0.03
C ALA A 20 19.73 19.50 -0.74
N LEU A 21 18.41 19.57 -0.94
CA LEU A 21 17.65 18.59 -1.73
C LEU A 21 18.11 18.54 -3.19
N ARG A 22 18.36 19.69 -3.82
CA ARG A 22 18.92 19.74 -5.19
C ARG A 22 20.31 19.10 -5.27
N HIS A 23 21.15 19.31 -4.26
CA HIS A 23 22.46 18.66 -4.20
C HIS A 23 22.36 17.15 -3.97
N ILE A 24 21.47 16.69 -3.09
CA ILE A 24 21.20 15.26 -2.89
C ILE A 24 20.75 14.62 -4.21
N GLN A 25 19.82 15.24 -4.92
CA GLN A 25 19.34 14.75 -6.22
C GLN A 25 20.46 14.65 -7.25
N LYS A 26 21.31 15.67 -7.37
CA LYS A 26 22.44 15.69 -8.33
C LYS A 26 23.51 14.66 -8.01
N LEU A 27 23.72 14.38 -6.72
CA LEU A 27 24.74 13.45 -6.25
C LEU A 27 24.27 12.00 -6.30
N PHE A 28 22.96 11.76 -6.36
CA PHE A 28 22.42 10.42 -6.52
C PHE A 28 22.69 9.89 -7.93
N LEU A 29 23.47 8.82 -8.00
CA LEU A 29 23.73 8.04 -9.20
C LEU A 29 23.25 6.60 -8.97
N PRO A 30 22.84 5.85 -10.02
CA PRO A 30 22.43 4.45 -9.88
C PRO A 30 23.47 3.58 -9.17
N ASP A 31 24.76 3.86 -9.40
CA ASP A 31 25.91 3.16 -8.81
C ASP A 31 26.60 3.99 -7.72
N CYS A 32 25.85 4.45 -6.72
CA CYS A 32 26.45 5.20 -5.60
C CYS A 32 27.45 4.33 -4.83
N THR A 33 28.67 4.85 -4.66
CA THR A 33 29.67 4.28 -3.74
C THR A 33 29.21 4.43 -2.28
N SER A 34 29.73 3.61 -1.38
CA SER A 34 29.45 3.72 0.06
C SER A 34 29.78 5.10 0.63
N GLN A 35 30.83 5.74 0.12
CA GLN A 35 31.22 7.11 0.47
C GLN A 35 30.19 8.14 0.01
N GLN A 36 29.64 7.99 -1.20
CA GLN A 36 28.58 8.85 -1.71
C GLN A 36 27.29 8.69 -0.88
N LEU A 37 26.89 7.46 -0.56
CA LEU A 37 25.74 7.21 0.31
C LEU A 37 25.92 7.85 1.70
N GLY A 38 27.14 7.77 2.27
CA GLY A 38 27.49 8.47 3.50
C GLY A 38 27.31 9.98 3.39
N LEU A 39 27.79 10.59 2.29
CA LEU A 39 27.62 12.02 2.05
C LEU A 39 26.14 12.42 1.89
N LEU A 40 25.35 11.67 1.12
CA LEU A 40 23.91 11.92 0.95
C LEU A 40 23.18 11.89 2.29
N LYS A 41 23.50 10.91 3.12
CA LYS A 41 22.99 10.78 4.49
C LYS A 41 23.36 12.00 5.33
N GLU A 42 24.64 12.38 5.37
CA GLU A 42 25.11 13.54 6.13
C GLU A 42 24.48 14.85 5.65
N LEU A 43 24.25 15.01 4.35
CA LEU A 43 23.56 16.18 3.81
C LEU A 43 22.10 16.25 4.30
N SER A 44 21.41 15.10 4.37
CA SER A 44 20.05 15.02 4.91
C SER A 44 20.03 15.35 6.42
N GLU A 45 20.96 14.78 7.19
CA GLU A 45 21.04 14.94 8.64
C GLU A 45 21.44 16.39 9.01
N GLU A 46 22.41 17.01 8.34
CA GLU A 46 22.93 18.34 8.70
C GLU A 46 22.04 19.49 8.17
N PHE A 47 21.56 19.41 6.92
CA PHE A 47 20.98 20.56 6.22
C PHE A 47 19.47 20.47 5.96
N VAL A 48 18.88 19.26 5.99
CA VAL A 48 17.42 19.08 5.82
C VAL A 48 16.75 18.94 7.19
N PHE A 49 17.18 17.96 7.98
CA PHE A 49 16.56 17.65 9.27
C PHE A 49 17.28 18.27 10.47
N PHE A 50 18.48 18.85 10.28
CA PHE A 50 19.27 19.49 11.34
C PHE A 50 19.49 18.60 12.57
N GLU A 51 19.65 17.29 12.35
CA GLU A 51 19.88 16.26 13.37
C GLU A 51 21.33 16.26 13.86
N ILE A 52 22.28 16.69 13.02
CA ILE A 52 23.70 16.77 13.37
C ILE A 52 24.25 18.20 13.24
N ASP A 53 25.32 18.50 13.97
CA ASP A 53 26.08 19.73 13.82
C ASP A 53 27.17 19.65 12.72
N LYS A 54 27.91 20.73 12.51
CA LYS A 54 28.96 20.82 11.49
C LYS A 54 30.15 19.87 11.70
N TRP A 55 30.27 19.32 12.91
CA TRP A 55 31.30 18.36 13.32
C TRP A 55 30.77 16.92 13.33
N GLY A 56 29.50 16.71 12.98
CA GLY A 56 28.86 15.40 12.94
C GLY A 56 28.30 14.93 14.28
N ASN A 57 28.28 15.77 15.31
CA ASN A 57 27.69 15.38 16.60
C ASN A 57 26.17 15.50 16.54
N SER A 58 25.49 14.53 17.15
CA SER A 58 24.03 14.53 17.29
C SER A 58 23.57 15.74 18.11
N ARG A 59 22.54 16.43 17.62
CA ARG A 59 21.89 17.51 18.37
C ARG A 59 20.87 16.89 19.31
N ASN A 60 21.11 17.02 20.61
CA ASN A 60 20.19 16.51 21.65
C ASN A 60 18.89 17.34 21.78
N GLN A 61 18.79 18.49 21.11
CA GLN A 61 17.61 19.34 21.14
C GLN A 61 16.67 19.01 19.98
N LYS A 62 15.41 18.72 20.30
CA LYS A 62 14.34 18.61 19.30
C LYS A 62 14.17 19.94 18.57
N LEU A 63 13.96 19.88 17.26
CA LEU A 63 13.65 21.07 16.47
C LEU A 63 12.39 21.75 16.99
N PRO A 64 12.37 23.10 17.10
CA PRO A 64 11.16 23.83 17.42
C PRO A 64 10.05 23.50 16.41
N PRO A 65 8.77 23.38 16.84
CA PRO A 65 7.66 23.00 15.96
C PRO A 65 7.53 23.89 14.71
N ILE A 66 7.81 25.19 14.84
CA ILE A 66 7.79 26.13 13.71
C ILE A 66 8.86 25.81 12.65
N LYS A 67 10.06 25.41 13.07
CA LYS A 67 11.12 25.03 12.14
C LYS A 67 10.78 23.70 11.46
N GLU A 68 10.22 22.76 12.20
CA GLU A 68 9.75 21.50 11.64
C GLU A 68 8.68 21.73 10.56
N LEU A 69 7.71 22.62 10.81
CA LEU A 69 6.69 22.99 9.83
C LEU A 69 7.30 23.65 8.58
N GLN A 70 8.30 24.53 8.76
CA GLN A 70 9.03 25.13 7.64
C GLN A 70 9.81 24.08 6.83
N ILE A 71 10.38 23.06 7.47
CA ILE A 71 11.02 21.93 6.76
C ILE A 71 9.98 21.16 5.94
N VAL A 72 8.83 20.84 6.53
CA VAL A 72 7.72 20.15 5.84
C VAL A 72 7.28 20.95 4.60
N ASP A 73 7.07 22.27 4.73
CA ASP A 73 6.73 23.15 3.62
C ASP A 73 7.79 23.14 2.51
N ARG A 74 9.08 23.23 2.87
CA ARG A 74 10.18 23.21 1.88
C ARG A 74 10.32 21.86 1.18
N ILE A 75 10.11 20.74 1.89
CA ILE A 75 10.09 19.40 1.30
C ILE A 75 8.90 19.28 0.34
N ALA A 76 7.70 19.67 0.77
CA ALA A 76 6.49 19.64 -0.06
C ALA A 76 6.65 20.48 -1.33
N TRP A 77 7.23 21.68 -1.20
CA TRP A 77 7.52 22.57 -2.32
C TRP A 77 8.47 21.91 -3.34
N TYR A 78 9.53 21.27 -2.86
CA TYR A 78 10.52 20.61 -3.73
C TYR A 78 9.94 19.40 -4.50
N PHE A 79 9.11 18.60 -3.83
CA PHE A 79 8.45 17.42 -4.40
C PHE A 79 7.11 17.71 -5.10
N ARG A 80 6.67 18.97 -5.17
CA ARG A 80 5.49 19.36 -5.95
C ARG A 80 5.68 19.21 -7.47
N GLN A 81 6.91 19.19 -7.94
CA GLN A 81 7.19 18.95 -9.36
C GLN A 81 6.95 17.47 -9.74
N PRO A 82 6.78 17.15 -11.03
CA PRO A 82 6.50 15.79 -11.48
C PRO A 82 7.51 14.74 -11.02
N GLU A 83 7.03 13.50 -10.89
CA GLU A 83 7.83 12.35 -10.51
C GLU A 83 9.00 12.10 -11.48
N ASN A 84 10.17 11.81 -10.93
CA ASN A 84 11.31 11.28 -11.68
C ASN A 84 12.15 10.40 -10.75
N ASP A 85 12.92 9.50 -11.34
CA ASP A 85 13.72 8.49 -10.61
C ASP A 85 14.66 9.11 -9.58
N GLN A 86 15.33 10.22 -9.93
CA GLN A 86 16.28 10.88 -9.04
C GLN A 86 15.61 11.52 -7.82
N LYS A 87 14.41 12.06 -7.98
CA LYS A 87 13.63 12.61 -6.88
C LYS A 87 13.06 11.51 -6.01
N MET A 88 12.60 10.40 -6.60
CA MET A 88 12.19 9.25 -5.79
C MET A 88 13.35 8.73 -4.95
N ALA A 89 14.55 8.67 -5.52
CA ALA A 89 15.76 8.36 -4.78
C ALA A 89 16.10 9.39 -3.69
N THR A 90 15.96 10.68 -3.98
CA THR A 90 16.10 11.75 -2.99
C THR A 90 15.10 11.55 -1.84
N PHE A 91 13.85 11.20 -2.15
CA PHE A 91 12.81 10.91 -1.16
C PHE A 91 13.20 9.73 -0.25
N GLN A 92 13.78 8.68 -0.82
CA GLN A 92 14.31 7.56 -0.03
C GLN A 92 15.49 7.94 0.85
N VAL A 93 16.38 8.83 0.41
CA VAL A 93 17.47 9.34 1.26
C VAL A 93 16.92 10.11 2.46
N LEU A 94 15.81 10.85 2.28
CA LEU A 94 15.15 11.54 3.38
C LEU A 94 14.44 10.57 4.33
N PHE A 95 13.79 9.54 3.81
CA PHE A 95 13.02 8.57 4.58
C PHE A 95 13.54 7.14 4.36
N PRO A 96 14.75 6.79 4.84
CA PRO A 96 15.38 5.51 4.55
C PRO A 96 14.74 4.38 5.37
N PHE A 97 13.92 3.54 4.75
CA PHE A 97 13.37 2.35 5.41
C PHE A 97 14.47 1.37 5.82
N GLY A 98 14.34 0.79 7.02
CA GLY A 98 15.37 -0.06 7.63
C GLY A 98 16.47 0.69 8.40
N SER A 99 16.40 2.03 8.47
CA SER A 99 17.30 2.86 9.29
C SER A 99 16.61 3.41 10.52
N LYS A 100 17.33 3.47 11.65
CA LYS A 100 16.86 4.13 12.89
C LYS A 100 16.56 5.62 12.71
N LEU A 101 17.09 6.25 11.65
CA LEU A 101 16.75 7.63 11.30
C LEU A 101 15.27 7.79 10.95
N LEU A 102 14.67 6.76 10.35
CA LEU A 102 13.28 6.84 9.92
C LEU A 102 12.34 7.06 11.10
N ASP A 103 12.58 6.42 12.25
CA ASP A 103 11.75 6.55 13.44
C ASP A 103 11.59 8.02 13.87
N ASN A 104 12.67 8.80 13.81
CA ASN A 104 12.67 10.23 14.15
C ASN A 104 12.01 11.09 13.06
N ARG A 105 12.00 10.62 11.81
CA ARG A 105 11.51 11.35 10.64
C ARG A 105 10.07 10.99 10.26
N LEU A 106 9.50 9.91 10.79
CA LEU A 106 8.09 9.52 10.60
C LEU A 106 7.09 10.63 10.98
N PRO A 107 7.26 11.39 12.09
CA PRO A 107 6.39 12.51 12.39
C PRO A 107 6.41 13.60 11.31
N VAL A 108 7.58 13.88 10.72
CA VAL A 108 7.74 14.84 9.62
C VAL A 108 7.05 14.31 8.36
N LEU A 109 7.20 13.02 8.06
CA LEU A 109 6.50 12.36 6.94
C LEU A 109 4.97 12.40 7.12
N GLY A 110 4.48 12.19 8.35
CA GLY A 110 3.06 12.31 8.68
C GLY A 110 2.54 13.74 8.46
N LYS A 111 3.28 14.76 8.89
CA LYS A 111 2.91 16.17 8.64
C LYS A 111 2.95 16.53 7.14
N LEU A 112 3.95 16.00 6.41
CA LEU A 112 4.06 16.14 4.97
C LEU A 112 2.85 15.53 4.26
N LEU A 113 2.40 14.35 4.70
CA LEU A 113 1.19 13.70 4.21
C LEU A 113 -0.05 14.55 4.46
N SER A 114 -0.27 15.02 5.70
CA SER A 114 -1.44 15.85 6.03
C SER A 114 -1.45 17.14 5.21
N LEU A 115 -0.29 17.78 5.01
CA LEU A 115 -0.16 18.94 4.13
C LEU A 115 -0.47 18.58 2.67
N ALA A 116 0.03 17.47 2.17
CA ALA A 116 -0.19 17.03 0.80
C ALA A 116 -1.66 16.70 0.52
N ILE A 117 -2.37 16.09 1.47
CA ILE A 117 -3.82 15.86 1.37
C ILE A 117 -4.56 17.20 1.39
N ALA A 118 -4.23 18.10 2.34
CA ALA A 118 -4.89 19.39 2.49
C ALA A 118 -4.69 20.33 1.28
N THR A 119 -3.59 20.16 0.54
CA THR A 119 -3.25 20.96 -0.65
C THR A 119 -3.46 20.22 -1.97
N GLU A 120 -4.05 19.03 -1.93
CA GLU A 120 -4.27 18.14 -3.09
C GLU A 120 -2.99 17.93 -3.93
N ASN A 121 -1.83 17.88 -3.28
CA ASN A 121 -0.55 17.76 -3.95
C ASN A 121 -0.29 16.30 -4.38
N GLY A 122 -0.82 15.94 -5.55
CA GLY A 122 -0.73 14.59 -6.10
C GLY A 122 0.69 14.08 -6.28
N ASN A 123 1.67 14.93 -6.60
CA ASN A 123 3.06 14.50 -6.76
C ASN A 123 3.67 14.05 -5.43
N VAL A 124 3.50 14.83 -4.35
CA VAL A 124 3.97 14.45 -3.01
C VAL A 124 3.27 13.17 -2.53
N LEU A 125 1.96 13.06 -2.75
CA LEU A 125 1.22 11.85 -2.42
C LEU A 125 1.76 10.65 -3.20
N SER A 126 2.05 10.80 -4.50
CA SER A 126 2.64 9.73 -5.31
C SER A 126 3.99 9.28 -4.79
N TYR A 127 4.89 10.19 -4.41
CA TYR A 127 6.17 9.82 -3.77
C TYR A 127 5.96 9.02 -2.47
N ILE A 128 4.99 9.41 -1.63
CA ILE A 128 4.64 8.66 -0.41
C ILE A 128 4.07 7.27 -0.77
N GLY A 129 3.21 7.19 -1.78
CA GLY A 129 2.62 5.95 -2.27
C GLY A 129 3.65 4.97 -2.82
N THR A 130 4.58 5.47 -3.63
CA THR A 130 5.73 4.73 -4.17
C THR A 130 6.66 4.29 -3.04
N TRP A 131 6.91 5.17 -2.06
CA TRP A 131 7.70 4.83 -0.87
C TRP A 131 7.08 3.69 -0.04
N MET A 132 5.76 3.71 0.17
CA MET A 132 5.03 2.61 0.85
C MET A 132 5.14 1.28 0.10
N GLN A 133 5.20 1.30 -1.23
CA GLN A 133 5.41 0.09 -2.03
C GLN A 133 6.83 -0.46 -1.84
N LEU A 134 7.83 0.43 -1.79
CA LEU A 134 9.24 0.07 -1.62
C LEU A 134 9.55 -0.44 -0.21
N CYS A 135 9.00 0.16 0.84
CA CYS A 135 9.15 -0.32 2.22
C CYS A 135 8.16 -1.43 2.60
N THR A 136 7.38 -1.93 1.63
CA THR A 136 6.22 -2.82 1.78
C THR A 136 5.02 -2.19 2.49
N CYS A 137 3.83 -2.38 1.91
CA CYS A 137 2.57 -1.90 2.47
C CYS A 137 2.21 -2.61 3.79
N HIS A 138 2.83 -3.75 4.05
CA HIS A 138 2.64 -4.55 5.25
C HIS A 138 3.56 -4.15 6.42
N SER A 139 4.49 -3.21 6.21
CA SER A 139 5.41 -2.76 7.26
C SER A 139 4.74 -1.87 8.30
N ASP A 140 5.33 -1.81 9.50
CA ASP A 140 4.90 -0.90 10.57
C ASP A 140 4.94 0.58 10.14
N TYR A 141 5.85 0.93 9.23
CA TYR A 141 5.95 2.26 8.66
C TYR A 141 4.76 2.61 7.78
N SER A 142 4.36 1.70 6.89
CA SER A 142 3.15 1.85 6.08
C SER A 142 1.89 1.89 6.96
N ALA A 143 1.85 1.09 8.02
CA ALA A 143 0.77 1.13 9.01
C ALA A 143 0.71 2.47 9.77
N TYR A 144 1.86 3.09 10.08
CA TYR A 144 1.91 4.43 10.69
C TYR A 144 1.24 5.49 9.80
N ILE A 145 1.57 5.50 8.50
CA ILE A 145 0.97 6.39 7.51
C ILE A 145 -0.54 6.14 7.40
N ALA A 146 -0.95 4.88 7.29
CA ALA A 146 -2.36 4.51 7.21
C ALA A 146 -3.16 4.96 8.46
N LYS A 147 -2.61 4.76 9.65
CA LYS A 147 -3.21 5.25 10.91
C LYS A 147 -3.36 6.76 10.95
N ALA A 148 -2.36 7.50 10.46
CA ALA A 148 -2.43 8.96 10.38
C ALA A 148 -3.58 9.41 9.48
N VAL A 149 -3.73 8.83 8.29
CA VAL A 149 -4.85 9.13 7.38
C VAL A 149 -6.18 8.78 8.01
N ILE A 150 -6.32 7.58 8.57
CA ILE A 150 -7.59 7.17 9.19
C ILE A 150 -7.99 8.16 10.29
N ARG A 151 -7.08 8.46 11.21
CA ARG A 151 -7.33 9.33 12.36
C ARG A 151 -7.71 10.76 11.95
N GLU A 152 -7.07 11.30 10.94
CA GLU A 152 -7.22 12.71 10.56
C GLU A 152 -8.34 12.93 9.54
N HIS A 153 -8.54 11.96 8.64
CA HIS A 153 -9.29 12.15 7.40
C HIS A 153 -10.48 11.19 7.24
N ILE A 154 -10.41 9.96 7.73
CA ILE A 154 -11.47 8.94 7.58
C ILE A 154 -12.21 8.79 8.92
N LYS A 155 -13.19 9.67 9.17
CA LYS A 155 -13.99 9.69 10.41
C LYS A 155 -15.45 9.32 10.14
N PRO A 156 -16.15 8.73 11.13
CA PRO A 156 -17.60 8.53 11.05
C PRO A 156 -18.32 9.84 10.71
N ALA A 157 -19.29 9.80 9.78
CA ALA A 157 -20.10 10.95 9.32
C ALA A 157 -19.33 12.11 8.65
N SER A 158 -18.04 11.97 8.36
CA SER A 158 -17.26 13.00 7.66
C SER A 158 -17.51 12.94 6.14
N LYS A 159 -18.04 14.03 5.56
CA LYS A 159 -18.13 14.23 4.11
C LYS A 159 -16.88 14.95 3.57
N ASN A 160 -15.70 14.46 3.94
CA ASN A 160 -14.46 15.11 3.51
C ASN A 160 -14.20 14.83 2.02
N GLU A 161 -14.62 15.76 1.16
CA GLU A 161 -14.46 15.66 -0.30
C GLU A 161 -12.99 15.51 -0.72
N LEU A 162 -12.03 16.07 0.04
CA LEU A 162 -10.59 15.91 -0.23
C LEU A 162 -10.18 14.43 -0.22
N VAL A 163 -10.70 13.69 0.76
CA VAL A 163 -10.41 12.26 0.95
C VAL A 163 -11.08 11.43 -0.13
N ARG A 164 -12.31 11.81 -0.50
CA ARG A 164 -13.06 11.17 -1.56
C ARG A 164 -12.35 11.24 -2.91
N ASN A 165 -11.66 12.35 -3.19
CA ASN A 165 -10.96 12.59 -4.45
C ASN A 165 -9.53 12.02 -4.50
N LEU A 166 -9.01 11.44 -3.41
CA LEU A 166 -7.67 10.86 -3.38
C LEU A 166 -7.36 9.86 -4.51
N PRO A 167 -8.27 8.96 -4.93
CA PRO A 167 -8.03 8.07 -6.06
C PRO A 167 -7.72 8.78 -7.38
N MET A 168 -8.24 10.00 -7.55
CA MET A 168 -8.01 10.82 -8.75
C MET A 168 -6.75 11.67 -8.63
N ILE A 169 -6.42 12.12 -7.41
CA ILE A 169 -5.24 12.95 -7.12
C ILE A 169 -3.95 12.11 -7.17
N SER A 170 -3.93 10.96 -6.51
CA SER A 170 -2.81 10.02 -6.55
C SER A 170 -3.31 8.58 -6.41
N PRO A 171 -3.55 7.89 -7.56
CA PRO A 171 -3.98 6.50 -7.57
C PRO A 171 -3.01 5.59 -6.83
N ILE A 172 -1.70 5.79 -7.01
CA ILE A 172 -0.67 4.96 -6.38
C ILE A 172 -0.68 5.08 -4.86
N PHE A 173 -0.78 6.30 -4.33
CA PHE A 173 -0.91 6.50 -2.90
C PHE A 173 -2.15 5.83 -2.35
N CYS A 174 -3.29 6.03 -3.02
CA CYS A 174 -4.55 5.46 -2.58
C CYS A 174 -4.53 3.92 -2.61
N ALA A 175 -3.92 3.30 -3.63
CA ALA A 175 -3.75 1.85 -3.68
C ALA A 175 -2.83 1.34 -2.55
N SER A 176 -1.66 1.96 -2.36
CA SER A 176 -0.74 1.59 -1.27
C SER A 176 -1.38 1.76 0.11
N LEU A 177 -2.19 2.80 0.28
CA LEU A 177 -2.96 3.06 1.50
C LEU A 177 -3.98 1.94 1.76
N ILE A 178 -4.77 1.53 0.75
CA ILE A 178 -5.72 0.42 0.91
C ILE A 178 -4.99 -0.88 1.27
N SER A 179 -3.86 -1.18 0.61
CA SER A 179 -3.03 -2.35 0.95
C SER A 179 -2.55 -2.32 2.41
N ALA A 180 -2.11 -1.16 2.90
CA ALA A 180 -1.69 -1.01 4.30
C ALA A 180 -2.86 -1.12 5.29
N ILE A 181 -4.01 -0.50 4.98
CA ILE A 181 -5.20 -0.56 5.82
C ILE A 181 -5.73 -2.00 5.91
N THR A 182 -5.80 -2.71 4.79
CA THR A 182 -6.30 -4.10 4.77
C THR A 182 -5.42 -5.03 5.59
N ASN A 183 -4.09 -4.83 5.56
CA ASN A 183 -3.17 -5.56 6.44
C ASN A 183 -3.38 -5.23 7.93
N MET A 184 -3.66 -3.97 8.29
CA MET A 184 -3.93 -3.59 9.69
C MET A 184 -5.15 -4.30 10.28
N TYR A 185 -6.16 -4.59 9.47
CA TYR A 185 -7.37 -5.30 9.87
C TYR A 185 -7.39 -6.72 9.28
N LEU A 186 -6.24 -7.41 9.21
CA LEU A 186 -6.19 -8.78 8.73
C LEU A 186 -6.86 -9.76 9.70
N THR A 187 -6.81 -9.50 11.00
CA THR A 187 -7.36 -10.42 12.03
C THR A 187 -8.60 -9.87 12.73
N SER A 188 -9.09 -8.70 12.33
CA SER A 188 -10.20 -8.00 12.97
C SER A 188 -11.15 -7.42 11.93
N CYS A 189 -12.40 -7.19 12.32
CA CYS A 189 -13.36 -6.54 11.43
C CYS A 189 -12.99 -5.05 11.27
N PRO A 190 -12.80 -4.54 10.04
CA PRO A 190 -12.58 -3.11 9.84
C PRO A 190 -13.85 -2.30 10.17
N PRO A 191 -13.73 -1.10 10.75
CA PRO A 191 -14.86 -0.20 10.96
C PRO A 191 -15.62 0.16 9.66
N ASP A 192 -16.95 0.21 9.72
CA ASP A 192 -17.80 0.39 8.52
C ASP A 192 -17.46 1.62 7.67
N HIS A 193 -17.15 2.76 8.31
CA HIS A 193 -16.79 4.00 7.61
C HIS A 193 -15.50 3.87 6.78
N ILE A 194 -14.57 3.00 7.17
CA ILE A 194 -13.38 2.68 6.39
C ILE A 194 -13.77 1.86 5.16
N ILE A 195 -14.61 0.83 5.35
CA ILE A 195 -15.10 -0.02 4.24
C ILE A 195 -15.85 0.82 3.21
N GLN A 196 -16.75 1.70 3.67
CA GLN A 196 -17.52 2.60 2.81
C GLN A 196 -16.63 3.57 2.03
N THR A 197 -15.60 4.13 2.67
CA THR A 197 -14.64 5.02 2.00
C THR A 197 -13.91 4.29 0.87
N ILE A 198 -13.41 3.07 1.14
CA ILE A 198 -12.71 2.25 0.15
C ILE A 198 -13.66 1.82 -0.98
N LEU A 199 -14.90 1.45 -0.65
CA LEU A 199 -15.94 1.12 -1.64
C LEU A 199 -16.19 2.30 -2.58
N ILE A 200 -16.30 3.53 -2.06
CA ILE A 200 -16.45 4.75 -2.86
C ILE A 200 -15.25 4.93 -3.78
N TRP A 201 -14.03 4.76 -3.27
CA TRP A 201 -12.80 4.90 -4.06
C TRP A 201 -12.72 3.91 -5.23
N ILE A 202 -13.03 2.63 -4.99
CA ILE A 202 -12.98 1.58 -6.03
C ILE A 202 -14.08 1.82 -7.07
N ASN A 203 -15.28 2.24 -6.65
CA ASN A 203 -16.36 2.56 -7.57
C ASN A 203 -16.04 3.79 -8.44
N MET A 204 -15.38 4.80 -7.87
CA MET A 204 -14.94 6.00 -8.60
C MET A 204 -13.82 5.69 -9.59
N SER A 205 -12.87 4.83 -9.21
CA SER A 205 -11.74 4.46 -10.06
C SER A 205 -11.51 2.94 -10.07
N PRO A 206 -12.16 2.19 -10.99
CA PRO A 206 -12.03 0.74 -11.06
C PRO A 206 -10.62 0.25 -11.43
N THR A 207 -9.72 1.12 -11.90
CA THR A 207 -8.31 0.76 -12.19
C THR A 207 -7.37 1.03 -11.00
N LEU A 208 -7.90 1.59 -9.91
CA LEU A 208 -7.15 1.94 -8.70
C LEU A 208 -6.32 0.78 -8.17
N CYS A 209 -6.91 -0.41 -8.05
CA CYS A 209 -6.21 -1.57 -7.50
C CYS A 209 -5.00 -2.02 -8.33
N PHE A 210 -4.90 -1.58 -9.58
CA PHE A 210 -3.81 -1.91 -10.51
C PHE A 210 -2.79 -0.80 -10.67
N SER A 211 -2.97 0.36 -10.01
CA SER A 211 -1.99 1.45 -10.09
C SER A 211 -0.58 1.07 -9.65
N PRO A 212 -0.33 0.14 -8.69
CA PRO A 212 1.04 -0.28 -8.36
C PRO A 212 1.81 -0.90 -9.53
N PHE A 213 1.14 -1.45 -10.54
CA PHE A 213 1.80 -1.97 -11.74
C PHE A 213 2.37 -0.88 -12.66
N LYS A 214 1.91 0.36 -12.52
CA LYS A 214 2.37 1.50 -13.32
C LYS A 214 3.61 2.17 -12.73
N LEU A 215 4.13 1.65 -11.61
CA LEU A 215 5.30 2.18 -10.95
C LEU A 215 6.55 1.98 -11.80
N SER A 216 7.22 3.09 -12.13
CA SER A 216 8.60 3.08 -12.57
C SER A 216 9.49 3.08 -11.33
N VAL A 217 10.03 1.92 -10.97
CA VAL A 217 10.98 1.82 -9.86
C VAL A 217 12.40 1.73 -10.43
N PRO A 218 13.33 2.58 -10.00
CA PRO A 218 14.74 2.46 -10.35
C PRO A 218 15.28 1.07 -10.04
N THR A 219 16.06 0.49 -10.96
CA THR A 219 16.64 -0.85 -10.83
C THR A 219 17.56 -1.01 -9.62
N SER A 220 18.07 0.09 -9.07
CA SER A 220 18.90 0.11 -7.87
C SER A 220 18.13 -0.16 -6.57
N PHE A 221 16.80 -0.18 -6.60
CA PHE A 221 15.99 -0.53 -5.43
C PHE A 221 15.62 -2.01 -5.42
N ASN A 222 15.82 -2.65 -4.27
CA ASN A 222 15.32 -4.00 -3.99
C ASN A 222 13.79 -3.96 -3.85
N TYR A 223 13.10 -3.90 -4.99
CA TYR A 223 11.66 -3.85 -5.05
C TYR A 223 11.06 -5.26 -5.01
N PRO A 224 10.27 -5.61 -3.98
CA PRO A 224 9.66 -6.94 -3.88
C PRO A 224 8.55 -7.20 -4.90
N GLY A 225 8.23 -6.21 -5.74
CA GLY A 225 7.15 -6.24 -6.70
C GLY A 225 5.90 -5.46 -6.23
N PRO A 226 4.95 -5.24 -7.15
CA PRO A 226 3.74 -4.46 -6.88
C PRO A 226 2.84 -5.14 -5.85
N GLN A 227 2.52 -4.41 -4.78
CA GLN A 227 1.56 -4.84 -3.74
C GLN A 227 0.21 -4.19 -4.01
N THR A 228 -0.70 -4.97 -4.59
CA THR A 228 -2.05 -4.50 -4.90
C THR A 228 -2.97 -4.56 -3.67
N PRO A 229 -4.04 -3.76 -3.64
CA PRO A 229 -5.10 -3.87 -2.64
C PRO A 229 -5.88 -5.20 -2.66
N ILE A 230 -5.83 -5.93 -3.77
CA ILE A 230 -6.79 -7.01 -4.09
C ILE A 230 -6.72 -8.14 -3.04
N PRO A 231 -5.55 -8.68 -2.66
CA PRO A 231 -5.48 -9.74 -1.65
C PRO A 231 -6.11 -9.38 -0.31
N GLY A 232 -5.86 -8.17 0.18
CA GLY A 232 -6.41 -7.71 1.46
C GLY A 232 -7.92 -7.50 1.40
N LEU A 233 -8.42 -6.93 0.31
CA LEU A 233 -9.86 -6.76 0.09
C LEU A 233 -10.58 -8.09 -0.10
N MET A 234 -9.95 -9.04 -0.81
CA MET A 234 -10.44 -10.42 -0.90
C MET A 234 -10.58 -11.02 0.49
N PHE A 235 -9.53 -10.94 1.31
CA PHE A 235 -9.53 -11.46 2.68
C PHE A 235 -10.70 -10.90 3.50
N TRP A 236 -10.88 -9.57 3.49
CA TRP A 236 -12.01 -8.91 4.14
C TRP A 236 -13.38 -9.40 3.64
N CYS A 237 -13.60 -9.41 2.33
CA CYS A 237 -14.89 -9.78 1.76
C CYS A 237 -15.23 -11.25 2.03
N ILE A 238 -14.23 -12.13 1.93
CA ILE A 238 -14.39 -13.58 2.10
C ILE A 238 -14.65 -13.94 3.56
N LEU A 239 -13.92 -13.34 4.50
CA LEU A 239 -14.07 -13.65 5.92
C LEU A 239 -15.13 -12.83 6.64
N SER A 240 -15.70 -11.79 6.02
CA SER A 240 -16.73 -10.97 6.67
C SER A 240 -17.93 -11.73 7.26
N PRO A 241 -18.46 -12.82 6.67
CA PRO A 241 -19.50 -13.63 7.32
C PRO A 241 -19.05 -14.28 8.64
N LEU A 242 -17.73 -14.39 8.88
CA LEU A 242 -17.12 -15.08 10.01
C LEU A 242 -16.68 -14.12 11.12
N TYR A 243 -16.67 -12.80 10.89
CA TYR A 243 -16.41 -11.81 11.92
C TYR A 243 -17.60 -11.77 12.90
N LYS A 244 -17.46 -12.48 14.01
CA LYS A 244 -18.56 -12.78 14.95
C LYS A 244 -18.92 -11.67 15.95
N GLU A 245 -18.27 -10.49 15.94
CA GLU A 245 -18.44 -9.49 17.01
C GLU A 245 -19.17 -8.17 16.63
N CYS A 246 -19.54 -7.92 15.38
CA CYS A 246 -20.21 -6.65 15.02
C CYS A 246 -21.76 -6.68 15.17
N ALA A 247 -22.38 -7.84 15.40
CA ALA A 247 -23.82 -8.01 15.24
C ALA A 247 -24.60 -8.39 16.51
N GLU A 248 -23.95 -8.69 17.63
CA GLU A 248 -24.68 -9.18 18.82
C GLU A 248 -25.12 -8.10 19.82
N ASN A 249 -24.90 -6.80 19.54
CA ASN A 249 -25.22 -5.74 20.52
C ASN A 249 -25.86 -4.46 19.96
N VAL A 250 -26.59 -4.48 18.84
CA VAL A 250 -27.60 -3.43 18.56
C VAL A 250 -28.68 -4.02 17.65
N GLU A 251 -29.95 -3.92 18.05
CA GLU A 251 -31.08 -4.01 17.13
C GLU A 251 -30.94 -2.90 16.07
N GLY A 252 -30.22 -3.17 14.98
CA GLY A 252 -29.81 -2.16 14.03
C GLY A 252 -29.06 -2.73 12.83
N GLN A 253 -29.82 -3.31 11.91
CA GLN A 253 -29.57 -3.50 10.46
C GLN A 253 -28.23 -4.10 9.98
N ASP A 254 -28.36 -5.07 9.06
CA ASP A 254 -27.36 -5.76 8.24
C ASP A 254 -26.44 -4.88 7.36
N ILE A 255 -26.24 -3.60 7.68
CA ILE A 255 -25.54 -2.59 6.86
C ILE A 255 -24.10 -3.04 6.54
N SER A 256 -23.41 -3.67 7.49
CA SER A 256 -22.03 -4.15 7.27
C SER A 256 -21.98 -5.30 6.27
N ALA A 257 -22.94 -6.25 6.34
CA ALA A 257 -23.02 -7.39 5.43
C ALA A 257 -23.33 -6.98 3.99
N GLU A 258 -24.23 -6.01 3.81
CA GLU A 258 -24.52 -5.41 2.50
C GLU A 258 -23.29 -4.67 1.96
N THR A 259 -22.61 -3.87 2.80
CA THR A 259 -21.41 -3.11 2.42
C THR A 259 -20.29 -4.03 1.94
N PHE A 260 -20.02 -5.14 2.63
CA PHE A 260 -19.03 -6.13 2.18
C PHE A 260 -19.45 -6.82 0.88
N SER A 261 -20.75 -7.05 0.67
CA SER A 261 -21.26 -7.62 -0.59
C SER A 261 -21.09 -6.64 -1.76
N SER A 262 -21.36 -5.35 -1.54
CA SER A 262 -21.09 -4.29 -2.52
C SER A 262 -19.60 -4.14 -2.81
N LEU A 263 -18.74 -4.22 -1.78
CA LEU A 263 -17.29 -4.18 -1.93
C LEU A 263 -16.76 -5.38 -2.71
N LEU A 264 -17.27 -6.59 -2.42
CA LEU A 264 -16.94 -7.78 -3.18
C LEU A 264 -17.30 -7.60 -4.65
N LEU A 265 -18.53 -7.15 -4.96
CA LEU A 265 -18.95 -6.90 -6.34
C LEU A 265 -18.05 -5.88 -7.03
N ALA A 266 -17.74 -4.76 -6.37
CA ALA A 266 -16.84 -3.74 -6.91
C ALA A 266 -15.43 -4.30 -7.17
N LEU A 267 -14.92 -5.15 -6.29
CA LEU A 267 -13.63 -5.83 -6.44
C LEU A 267 -13.61 -6.81 -7.61
N LEU A 268 -14.66 -7.62 -7.77
CA LEU A 268 -14.78 -8.54 -8.91
C LEU A 268 -14.87 -7.76 -10.23
N GLN A 269 -15.67 -6.69 -10.27
CA GLN A 269 -15.76 -5.81 -11.44
C GLN A 269 -14.44 -5.11 -11.76
N CYS A 270 -13.68 -4.72 -10.73
CA CYS A 270 -12.34 -4.16 -10.87
C CYS A 270 -11.41 -5.14 -11.61
N MET A 271 -11.36 -6.41 -11.20
CA MET A 271 -10.57 -7.46 -11.89
C MET A 271 -11.08 -7.77 -13.31
N ILE A 272 -12.40 -7.74 -13.54
CA ILE A 272 -12.95 -7.98 -14.87
C ILE A 272 -12.57 -6.83 -15.82
N LYS A 273 -12.74 -5.58 -15.38
CA LYS A 273 -12.44 -4.39 -16.18
C LYS A 273 -10.96 -4.23 -16.49
N SER A 274 -10.06 -4.74 -15.63
CA SER A 274 -8.62 -4.64 -15.88
C SER A 274 -8.15 -5.44 -17.09
N THR A 275 -8.90 -6.46 -17.51
CA THR A 275 -8.57 -7.27 -18.71
C THR A 275 -8.47 -6.43 -19.98
N VAL A 276 -9.24 -5.35 -20.08
CA VAL A 276 -9.31 -4.47 -21.26
C VAL A 276 -8.13 -3.51 -21.34
N SER A 277 -7.50 -3.18 -20.22
CA SER A 277 -6.43 -2.17 -20.12
C SER A 277 -5.10 -2.76 -19.66
N ARG A 278 -4.93 -4.07 -19.81
CA ARG A 278 -3.79 -4.79 -19.25
C ARG A 278 -2.55 -4.62 -20.11
N ASP A 279 -1.49 -4.14 -19.49
CA ASP A 279 -0.15 -4.22 -20.05
C ASP A 279 0.39 -5.66 -19.85
N PRO A 280 1.01 -6.28 -20.87
CA PRO A 280 1.61 -7.61 -20.75
C PRO A 280 2.65 -7.73 -19.62
N SER A 281 3.24 -6.61 -19.18
CA SER A 281 4.18 -6.55 -18.06
C SER A 281 3.53 -6.68 -16.67
N TRP A 282 2.20 -6.57 -16.56
CA TRP A 282 1.51 -6.67 -15.27
C TRP A 282 1.63 -8.09 -14.72
N CYS A 283 2.42 -8.21 -13.66
CA CYS A 283 2.58 -9.45 -12.89
C CYS A 283 1.27 -9.88 -12.18
N GLU A 284 1.40 -10.90 -11.35
CA GLU A 284 0.36 -11.47 -10.50
C GLU A 284 -0.24 -10.40 -9.55
N ALA A 285 -1.46 -9.96 -9.82
CA ALA A 285 -2.21 -8.98 -9.01
C ALA A 285 -2.74 -9.60 -7.72
N VAL A 286 -2.99 -10.91 -7.72
CA VAL A 286 -3.38 -11.70 -6.56
C VAL A 286 -2.35 -12.79 -6.38
N SER A 287 -1.56 -12.75 -5.31
CA SER A 287 -0.52 -13.77 -5.11
C SER A 287 -1.11 -15.12 -4.68
N ILE A 288 -0.60 -16.22 -5.24
CA ILE A 288 -0.95 -17.60 -4.82
C ILE A 288 -0.83 -17.75 -3.30
N THR A 289 0.21 -17.17 -2.70
CA THR A 289 0.43 -17.20 -1.25
C THR A 289 -0.78 -16.63 -0.49
N SER A 290 -1.35 -15.52 -0.96
CA SER A 290 -2.52 -14.91 -0.33
C SER A 290 -3.74 -15.82 -0.43
N VAL A 291 -3.95 -16.47 -1.58
CA VAL A 291 -5.06 -17.42 -1.77
C VAL A 291 -4.91 -18.63 -0.84
N ILE A 292 -3.69 -19.16 -0.69
CA ILE A 292 -3.39 -20.25 0.24
C ILE A 292 -3.70 -19.83 1.68
N VAL A 293 -3.25 -18.64 2.10
CA VAL A 293 -3.51 -18.12 3.46
C VAL A 293 -5.02 -18.01 3.74
N ILE A 294 -5.81 -17.54 2.77
CA ILE A 294 -7.28 -17.49 2.91
C ILE A 294 -7.85 -18.91 3.05
N ALA A 295 -7.44 -19.84 2.19
CA ALA A 295 -7.92 -21.23 2.25
C ALA A 295 -7.58 -21.91 3.59
N GLU A 296 -6.36 -21.75 4.09
CA GLU A 296 -5.95 -22.26 5.40
C GLU A 296 -6.77 -21.64 6.53
N THR A 297 -7.08 -20.35 6.44
CA THR A 297 -7.89 -19.65 7.43
C THR A 297 -9.32 -20.19 7.45
N LEU A 298 -9.95 -20.37 6.28
CA LEU A 298 -11.27 -20.98 6.15
C LEU A 298 -11.29 -22.42 6.69
N LYS A 299 -10.24 -23.19 6.41
CA LYS A 299 -10.08 -24.55 6.95
C LYS A 299 -9.98 -24.57 8.47
N LYS A 300 -9.24 -23.64 9.08
CA LYS A 300 -9.14 -23.55 10.55
C LYS A 300 -10.49 -23.17 11.17
N MET A 301 -11.20 -22.24 10.53
CA MET A 301 -12.49 -21.74 10.99
C MET A 301 -13.66 -22.71 10.79
N SER A 302 -13.55 -23.65 9.84
CA SER A 302 -14.61 -24.63 9.57
C SER A 302 -14.85 -25.61 10.74
N LEU A 303 -13.88 -25.74 11.65
CA LEU A 303 -13.98 -26.62 12.81
C LEU A 303 -14.83 -26.06 13.95
N SER A 304 -15.09 -24.74 13.97
CA SER A 304 -15.65 -24.04 15.14
C SER A 304 -16.84 -23.13 14.83
N LEU A 305 -17.24 -22.98 13.56
CA LEU A 305 -18.25 -22.01 13.15
C LEU A 305 -19.53 -22.63 12.57
N PRO A 306 -20.67 -21.89 12.62
CA PRO A 306 -21.92 -22.31 11.99
C PRO A 306 -21.75 -22.53 10.47
N LYS A 307 -22.39 -23.58 9.97
CA LYS A 307 -22.27 -24.03 8.58
C LYS A 307 -22.70 -22.95 7.57
N ASP A 308 -23.80 -22.24 7.82
CA ASP A 308 -24.36 -21.27 6.87
C ASP A 308 -23.41 -20.09 6.58
N ARG A 309 -22.74 -19.58 7.62
CA ARG A 309 -21.76 -18.48 7.50
C ARG A 309 -20.50 -18.94 6.76
N LEU A 310 -20.06 -20.17 7.06
CA LEU A 310 -18.94 -20.80 6.38
C LEU A 310 -19.24 -21.04 4.90
N ASP A 311 -20.44 -21.52 4.56
CA ASP A 311 -20.88 -21.74 3.18
C ASP A 311 -20.85 -20.43 2.39
N THR A 312 -21.34 -19.33 2.98
CA THR A 312 -21.26 -17.98 2.37
C THR A 312 -19.81 -17.55 2.12
N SER A 313 -18.91 -17.76 3.09
CA SER A 313 -17.49 -17.46 2.91
C SER A 313 -16.83 -18.32 1.83
N LEU A 314 -17.17 -19.61 1.75
CA LEU A 314 -16.67 -20.52 0.72
C LEU A 314 -17.17 -20.13 -0.68
N ASP A 315 -18.43 -19.69 -0.80
CA ASP A 315 -18.99 -19.15 -2.05
C ASP A 315 -18.22 -17.91 -2.50
N ARG A 316 -17.98 -16.96 -1.59
CA ARG A 316 -17.19 -15.75 -1.87
C ARG A 316 -15.75 -16.07 -2.26
N PHE A 317 -15.13 -17.03 -1.57
CA PHE A 317 -13.79 -17.51 -1.91
C PHE A 317 -13.76 -18.07 -3.33
N ALA A 318 -14.67 -18.99 -3.66
CA ALA A 318 -14.77 -19.57 -4.99
C ALA A 318 -14.96 -18.49 -6.08
N MET A 319 -15.83 -17.49 -5.85
CA MET A 319 -16.04 -16.38 -6.79
C MET A 319 -14.78 -15.55 -7.02
N CYS A 320 -14.09 -15.12 -5.96
CA CYS A 320 -12.86 -14.34 -6.09
C CYS A 320 -11.79 -15.10 -6.85
N VAL A 321 -11.65 -16.38 -6.54
CA VAL A 321 -10.64 -17.27 -7.11
C VAL A 321 -10.90 -17.55 -8.60
N GLU A 322 -12.15 -17.80 -8.98
CA GLU A 322 -12.56 -17.98 -10.38
C GLU A 322 -12.37 -16.71 -11.21
N VAL A 323 -12.79 -15.55 -10.68
CA VAL A 323 -12.63 -14.27 -11.36
C VAL A 323 -11.15 -13.91 -11.48
N ALA A 324 -10.33 -14.13 -10.45
CA ALA A 324 -8.91 -13.84 -10.51
C ALA A 324 -8.20 -14.67 -11.60
N LEU A 325 -8.64 -15.89 -11.88
CA LEU A 325 -8.04 -16.71 -12.93
C LEU A 325 -8.56 -16.42 -14.31
N SER A 326 -9.87 -16.29 -14.47
CA SER A 326 -10.46 -15.93 -15.76
C SER A 326 -9.97 -14.58 -16.27
N THR A 327 -9.59 -13.68 -15.36
CA THR A 327 -9.01 -12.35 -15.69
C THR A 327 -7.48 -12.34 -15.69
N ASN A 328 -6.83 -13.50 -15.45
CA ASN A 328 -5.38 -13.66 -15.28
C ASN A 328 -4.77 -12.78 -14.16
N CYS A 329 -5.56 -12.26 -13.22
CA CYS A 329 -5.05 -11.54 -12.05
C CYS A 329 -4.27 -12.45 -11.10
N LEU A 330 -4.60 -13.74 -11.08
CA LEU A 330 -3.83 -14.80 -10.44
C LEU A 330 -3.05 -15.56 -11.52
N HIS A 331 -1.72 -15.56 -11.46
CA HIS A 331 -0.88 -16.35 -12.37
C HIS A 331 -0.52 -17.67 -11.71
N VAL A 332 -0.74 -18.77 -12.40
CA VAL A 332 -0.51 -20.09 -11.82
C VAL A 332 0.68 -20.76 -12.47
N TYR A 333 1.84 -20.64 -11.82
CA TYR A 333 3.03 -21.38 -12.21
C TYR A 333 2.86 -22.87 -11.81
N PRO A 334 3.21 -23.84 -12.70
CA PRO A 334 2.99 -25.27 -12.45
C PRO A 334 3.49 -25.78 -11.10
N GLU A 335 4.64 -25.26 -10.64
CA GLU A 335 5.29 -25.67 -9.39
C GLU A 335 4.52 -25.30 -8.12
N ARG A 336 3.84 -24.15 -8.11
CA ARG A 336 3.07 -23.66 -6.95
C ARG A 336 1.59 -24.02 -7.04
N LEU A 337 1.13 -24.39 -8.24
CA LEU A 337 -0.22 -24.81 -8.52
C LEU A 337 -0.63 -26.02 -7.67
N GLY A 338 0.24 -27.02 -7.56
CA GLY A 338 -0.03 -28.23 -6.77
C GLY A 338 -0.31 -27.93 -5.29
N LYS A 339 0.40 -26.96 -4.70
CA LYS A 339 0.18 -26.53 -3.31
C LYS A 339 -1.16 -25.81 -3.14
N LEU A 340 -1.51 -24.92 -4.06
CA LEU A 340 -2.79 -24.24 -4.04
C LEU A 340 -3.95 -25.22 -4.19
N PHE A 341 -3.87 -26.10 -5.19
CA PHE A 341 -4.86 -27.13 -5.46
C PHE A 341 -5.06 -28.06 -4.24
N HIS A 342 -3.96 -28.49 -3.62
CA HIS A 342 -4.00 -29.31 -2.42
C HIS A 342 -4.73 -28.62 -1.26
N ASN A 343 -4.47 -27.33 -1.02
CA ASN A 343 -5.17 -26.58 0.04
C ASN A 343 -6.66 -26.42 -0.27
N CYS A 344 -7.02 -26.13 -1.52
CA CYS A 344 -8.40 -26.02 -1.95
C CYS A 344 -9.17 -27.34 -1.78
N LEU A 345 -8.53 -28.49 -2.04
CA LEU A 345 -9.15 -29.82 -1.83
C LEU A 345 -9.39 -30.16 -0.36
N GLN A 346 -8.66 -29.53 0.57
CA GLN A 346 -8.84 -29.74 2.01
C GLN A 346 -9.96 -28.89 2.61
N LEU A 347 -10.58 -28.01 1.82
CA LEU A 347 -11.72 -27.22 2.27
C LEU A 347 -12.98 -28.10 2.40
N PRO A 348 -13.93 -27.70 3.27
CA PRO A 348 -15.25 -28.33 3.33
C PRO A 348 -15.94 -28.32 1.97
N TYR A 349 -16.82 -29.29 1.75
CA TYR A 349 -17.56 -29.38 0.49
C TYR A 349 -18.35 -28.10 0.23
N ASN A 350 -18.07 -27.47 -0.90
CA ASN A 350 -18.78 -26.31 -1.41
C ASN A 350 -18.99 -26.46 -2.93
N ARG A 351 -20.22 -26.27 -3.39
CA ARG A 351 -20.59 -26.55 -4.79
C ARG A 351 -19.86 -25.61 -5.78
N PRO A 352 -19.85 -24.28 -5.58
CA PRO A 352 -19.04 -23.38 -6.42
C PRO A 352 -17.56 -23.76 -6.46
N MET A 353 -16.94 -24.01 -5.30
CA MET A 353 -15.52 -24.35 -5.24
C MET A 353 -15.19 -25.65 -6.00
N LYS A 354 -16.09 -26.64 -5.99
CA LYS A 354 -15.93 -27.86 -6.79
C LYS A 354 -15.84 -27.55 -8.28
N PHE A 355 -16.66 -26.64 -8.80
CA PHE A 355 -16.60 -26.23 -10.21
C PHE A 355 -15.28 -25.53 -10.54
N VAL A 356 -14.83 -24.61 -9.67
CA VAL A 356 -13.54 -23.92 -9.81
C VAL A 356 -12.40 -24.94 -9.90
N ILE A 357 -12.35 -25.90 -8.96
CA ILE A 357 -11.33 -26.97 -8.93
C ILE A 357 -11.40 -27.86 -10.19
N GLN A 358 -12.59 -28.18 -10.68
CA GLN A 358 -12.77 -28.95 -11.93
C GLN A 358 -12.26 -28.18 -13.15
N ASN A 359 -12.63 -26.90 -13.28
CA ASN A 359 -12.14 -26.04 -14.35
C ASN A 359 -10.61 -25.93 -14.32
N TRP A 360 -10.02 -25.80 -13.13
CA TRP A 360 -8.57 -25.78 -12.97
C TRP A 360 -7.91 -27.09 -13.38
N SER A 361 -8.48 -28.23 -12.99
CA SER A 361 -7.91 -29.54 -13.34
C SER A 361 -7.80 -29.73 -14.85
N ASN A 362 -8.75 -29.18 -15.61
CA ASN A 362 -8.71 -29.19 -17.07
C ASN A 362 -7.60 -28.29 -17.64
N VAL A 363 -7.36 -27.12 -17.03
CA VAL A 363 -6.26 -26.22 -17.39
C VAL A 363 -4.89 -26.87 -17.11
N ILE A 364 -4.72 -27.52 -15.95
CA ILE A 364 -3.49 -28.25 -15.58
C ILE A 364 -3.21 -29.40 -16.54
N GLY A 365 -4.26 -30.17 -16.87
CA GLY A 365 -4.16 -31.29 -17.81
C GLY A 365 -3.81 -30.87 -19.24
N GLY A 366 -4.07 -29.60 -19.60
CA GLY A 366 -3.62 -28.98 -20.85
C GLY A 366 -2.17 -28.51 -20.80
N VAL A 367 -1.74 -27.87 -19.71
CA VAL A 367 -0.38 -27.32 -19.54
C VAL A 367 0.69 -28.42 -19.38
N MET A 368 0.35 -29.60 -18.86
CA MET A 368 1.27 -30.75 -18.80
C MET A 368 1.40 -31.54 -20.11
N LYS A 369 0.62 -31.20 -21.16
CA LYS A 369 0.65 -31.85 -22.48
C LYS A 369 1.39 -31.06 -23.55
N THR A 370 1.85 -29.86 -23.22
CA THR A 370 2.75 -29.01 -24.01
C THR A 370 4.11 -28.98 -23.34
#